data_AF-A0A235GAD4-F1
#
_entry.id   AF-A0A235GAD4-F1
#
_cell.length_a   1.000
_cell.length_b   1.000
_cell.length_c   1.000
_cell.angle_alpha   90.00
_cell.angle_beta   90.00
_cell.angle_gamma   90.00
#
_symmetry.space_group_name_H-M   'P 1'
#
loop_
_entity.id
_entity.type
_entity.pdbx_description
1 polymer ?
#
loop_
_entity_poly.entity_id
_entity_poly.type
_entity_poly.pdbx_seq_one_letter_code
_entity_poly.pdbx_strand_id
1 'polypeptide(L)'
;MPYVVDGKGKASKSLPRPGANDDPVLAEAARAQFTAFKREIKSVATDQIRRLNRAMVTGRRWSGDEFSQYLLGHPLVIHLVRRLLWASFGENGAPTTVFRVAEDNTFADVEGQGIQLPDGVIGLVHPAHIPDSIGAWSQVFRDYKILQPFSQLGRLVYNAMPDDLDGRGLARFTGVTATPSQALRLTYRGWEPGWENPASWGQGLLYQLSDSVSVLLGLEPGMGTGSPYDGYPDQTLASVDVRGGTLAEVDRATVSELLADLTDFAS
;
A
#
# COMPACT_ATOMS: atom_id res chain seq x y z
N MET A 1 -18.89 2.55 -8.10
CA MET A 1 -18.92 2.92 -9.54
C MET A 1 -20.03 3.93 -9.74
N PRO A 2 -19.82 5.00 -10.49
CA PRO A 2 -20.84 6.04 -10.69
C PRO A 2 -22.08 5.47 -11.39
N TYR A 3 -23.25 5.97 -11.01
CA TYR A 3 -24.55 5.62 -11.57
C TYR A 3 -25.34 6.90 -11.85
N VAL A 4 -26.33 6.79 -12.73
CA VAL A 4 -27.31 7.85 -13.00
C VAL A 4 -28.62 7.47 -12.37
N VAL A 5 -29.41 8.46 -11.96
CA VAL A 5 -30.73 8.27 -11.36
C VAL A 5 -31.75 8.90 -12.31
N ASP A 6 -32.79 8.15 -12.67
CA ASP A 6 -33.88 8.71 -13.47
C ASP A 6 -34.82 9.60 -12.63
N GLY A 7 -35.77 10.27 -13.27
CA GLY A 7 -36.74 11.13 -12.58
C GLY A 7 -37.67 10.40 -11.59
N LYS A 8 -37.63 9.06 -11.56
CA LYS A 8 -38.38 8.21 -10.61
C LYS A 8 -37.48 7.64 -9.51
N GLY A 9 -36.22 8.06 -9.43
CA GLY A 9 -35.28 7.59 -8.41
C GLY A 9 -34.58 6.26 -8.74
N LYS A 10 -34.78 5.70 -9.94
CA LYS A 10 -34.16 4.42 -10.31
C LYS A 10 -32.71 4.63 -10.74
N ALA A 11 -31.79 3.98 -10.02
CA ALA A 11 -30.38 3.97 -10.36
C ALA A 11 -30.07 3.06 -11.56
N SER A 12 -29.22 3.53 -12.47
CA SER A 12 -28.72 2.80 -13.63
C SER A 12 -27.22 2.96 -13.80
N LYS A 13 -26.54 1.90 -14.23
CA LYS A 13 -25.11 1.93 -14.56
C LYS A 13 -24.82 2.62 -15.88
N SER A 14 -25.81 2.93 -16.71
CA SER A 14 -25.65 3.61 -18.00
C SER A 14 -26.74 4.66 -18.18
N LEU A 15 -26.44 5.68 -19.00
CA LEU A 15 -27.48 6.58 -19.49
C LEU A 15 -28.53 5.79 -20.28
N PRO A 16 -29.81 6.20 -20.22
CA PRO A 16 -30.87 5.58 -20.99
C PRO A 16 -30.62 5.72 -22.50
N ARG A 17 -31.33 4.91 -23.29
CA ARG A 17 -31.39 5.16 -24.73
C ARG A 17 -32.19 6.44 -24.99
N PRO A 18 -31.73 7.34 -25.88
CA PRO A 18 -32.48 8.51 -26.31
C PRO A 18 -33.86 8.10 -26.80
N GLY A 19 -34.88 8.81 -26.34
CA GLY A 19 -36.23 8.72 -26.85
C GLY A 19 -36.39 9.46 -28.18
N ALA A 20 -37.56 9.30 -28.80
CA ALA A 20 -37.85 9.90 -30.12
C ALA A 20 -37.86 11.44 -30.11
N ASN A 21 -38.04 12.07 -28.95
CA ASN A 21 -38.10 13.53 -28.77
C ASN A 21 -36.80 14.11 -28.20
N ASP A 22 -35.79 13.29 -27.94
CA ASP A 22 -34.51 13.77 -27.41
C ASP A 22 -33.66 14.33 -28.56
N ASP A 23 -32.91 15.39 -28.26
CA ASP A 23 -31.93 15.91 -29.21
C ASP A 23 -30.77 14.89 -29.36
N PRO A 24 -30.53 14.38 -30.59
CA PRO A 24 -29.53 13.33 -30.81
C PRO A 24 -28.09 13.82 -30.53
N VAL A 25 -27.80 15.09 -30.75
CA VAL A 25 -26.48 15.69 -30.50
C VAL A 25 -26.23 15.80 -29.00
N LEU A 26 -27.21 16.32 -28.25
CA LEU A 26 -27.09 16.43 -26.78
C LEU A 26 -27.03 15.07 -26.11
N ALA A 27 -27.81 14.10 -26.61
CA ALA A 27 -27.79 12.73 -26.13
C ALA A 27 -26.42 12.05 -26.30
N GLU A 28 -25.79 12.24 -27.45
CA GLU A 28 -24.47 11.67 -27.71
C GLU A 28 -23.38 12.37 -26.89
N ALA A 29 -23.46 13.70 -26.75
CA ALA A 29 -22.57 14.47 -25.89
C ALA A 29 -22.65 14.02 -24.41
N ALA A 30 -23.86 13.82 -23.88
CA ALA A 30 -24.07 13.33 -22.52
C ALA A 30 -23.48 11.92 -22.31
N ARG A 31 -23.63 11.02 -23.30
CA ARG A 31 -23.02 9.69 -23.29
C ARG A 31 -21.51 9.73 -23.30
N ALA A 32 -20.92 10.57 -24.14
CA ALA A 32 -19.48 10.76 -24.19
C ALA A 32 -18.96 11.28 -22.83
N GLN A 33 -19.63 12.28 -22.26
CA GLN A 33 -19.26 12.86 -20.95
C GLN A 33 -19.35 11.83 -19.82
N PHE A 34 -20.44 11.07 -19.72
CA PHE A 34 -20.59 10.05 -18.68
C PHE A 34 -19.58 8.90 -18.82
N THR A 35 -19.21 8.55 -20.06
CA THR A 35 -18.18 7.55 -20.34
C THR A 35 -16.80 8.05 -19.95
N ALA A 36 -16.46 9.30 -20.28
CA ALA A 36 -15.22 9.94 -19.86
C ALA A 36 -15.12 10.01 -18.32
N PHE A 37 -16.19 10.44 -17.66
CA PHE A 37 -16.27 10.53 -16.20
C PHE A 37 -16.03 9.17 -15.52
N LYS A 38 -16.61 8.08 -16.04
CA LYS A 38 -16.34 6.72 -15.56
C LYS A 38 -14.87 6.33 -15.67
N ARG A 39 -14.25 6.67 -16.79
CA ARG A 39 -12.82 6.35 -17.04
C ARG A 39 -11.94 7.12 -16.06
N GLU A 40 -12.21 8.40 -15.88
CA GLU A 40 -11.49 9.26 -14.93
C GLU A 40 -11.61 8.76 -13.50
N ILE A 41 -12.83 8.45 -13.02
CA ILE A 41 -13.01 7.88 -11.67
C ILE A 41 -12.25 6.58 -11.51
N LYS A 42 -12.23 5.71 -12.52
CA LYS A 42 -11.49 4.44 -12.45
C LYS A 42 -9.98 4.69 -12.34
N SER A 43 -9.44 5.65 -13.08
CA SER A 43 -8.04 6.06 -12.98
C SER A 43 -7.72 6.58 -11.60
N VAL A 44 -8.51 7.55 -11.11
CA VAL A 44 -8.34 8.14 -9.77
C VAL A 44 -8.42 7.06 -8.69
N ALA A 45 -9.40 6.16 -8.74
CA ALA A 45 -9.51 5.06 -7.80
C ALA A 45 -8.27 4.17 -7.82
N THR A 46 -7.75 3.83 -9.00
CA THR A 46 -6.54 3.00 -9.15
C THR A 46 -5.33 3.67 -8.48
N ASP A 47 -5.16 4.98 -8.69
CA ASP A 47 -4.05 5.71 -8.09
C ASP A 47 -4.19 5.87 -6.58
N GLN A 48 -5.41 6.11 -6.08
CA GLN A 48 -5.66 6.17 -4.63
C GLN A 48 -5.45 4.81 -3.96
N ILE A 49 -5.82 3.70 -4.61
CA ILE A 49 -5.53 2.34 -4.11
C ILE A 49 -4.01 2.13 -3.98
N ARG A 50 -3.23 2.51 -5.00
CA ARG A 50 -1.76 2.42 -4.94
C ARG A 50 -1.18 3.28 -3.81
N ARG A 51 -1.67 4.52 -3.66
CA ARG A 51 -1.21 5.44 -2.61
C ARG A 51 -1.54 4.95 -1.21
N LEU A 52 -2.75 4.44 -0.98
CA LEU A 52 -3.16 3.87 0.31
C LEU A 52 -2.36 2.59 0.63
N ASN A 53 -2.17 1.71 -0.36
CA ASN A 53 -1.32 0.53 -0.16
C ASN A 53 0.12 0.91 0.20
N ARG A 54 0.70 1.90 -0.49
CA ARG A 54 2.03 2.41 -0.16
C ARG A 54 2.06 3.04 1.23
N ALA A 55 1.04 3.82 1.60
CA ALA A 55 0.94 4.43 2.93
C ALA A 55 0.89 3.39 4.06
N MET A 56 0.21 2.26 3.85
CA MET A 56 0.23 1.14 4.80
C MET A 56 1.65 0.57 4.95
N VAL A 57 2.33 0.32 3.82
CA VAL A 57 3.66 -0.31 3.78
C VAL A 57 4.74 0.59 4.35
N THR A 58 4.71 1.90 4.09
CA THR A 58 5.72 2.85 4.56
C THR A 58 5.36 3.46 5.91
N GLY A 59 4.31 2.98 6.58
CA GLY A 59 3.90 3.50 7.88
C GLY A 59 3.40 4.96 7.87
N ARG A 60 2.97 5.51 6.72
CA ARG A 60 2.45 6.88 6.67
C ARG A 60 1.20 7.02 7.54
N ARG A 61 1.12 8.13 8.28
CA ARG A 61 0.01 8.49 9.17
C ARG A 61 -0.54 9.87 8.81
N TRP A 62 -1.73 10.15 9.33
CA TRP A 62 -2.45 11.42 9.21
C TRP A 62 -2.85 11.90 10.60
N SER A 63 -2.93 13.21 10.83
CA SER A 63 -3.61 13.71 12.02
C SER A 63 -5.11 13.32 11.97
N GLY A 64 -5.79 13.36 13.13
CA GLY A 64 -7.24 13.14 13.17
C GLY A 64 -8.01 14.12 12.26
N ASP A 65 -7.56 15.38 12.18
CA ASP A 65 -8.13 16.41 11.32
C ASP A 65 -7.90 16.11 9.83
N GLU A 66 -6.68 15.74 9.44
CA GLU A 66 -6.36 15.35 8.07
C GLU A 66 -7.15 14.12 7.64
N PHE A 67 -7.27 13.12 8.52
CA PHE A 67 -8.08 11.93 8.27
C PHE A 67 -9.55 12.29 8.05
N SER A 68 -10.10 13.16 8.92
CA SER A 68 -11.49 13.59 8.81
C SER A 68 -11.75 14.42 7.56
N GLN A 69 -10.87 15.37 7.24
CA GLN A 69 -11.05 16.29 6.11
C GLN A 69 -10.76 15.62 4.76
N TYR A 70 -9.62 14.93 4.63
CA TYR A 70 -9.10 14.50 3.33
C TYR A 70 -9.39 13.04 2.99
N LEU A 71 -9.72 12.21 3.99
CA LEU A 71 -10.07 10.81 3.76
C LEU A 71 -11.58 10.57 3.94
N LEU A 72 -12.13 10.94 5.10
CA LEU A 72 -13.56 10.75 5.36
C LEU A 72 -14.44 11.74 4.60
N GLY A 73 -14.06 13.01 4.59
CA GLY A 73 -14.79 14.08 3.90
C GLY A 73 -14.65 14.04 2.37
N HIS A 74 -13.73 13.24 1.84
CA HIS A 74 -13.46 13.22 0.41
C HIS A 74 -14.48 12.34 -0.35
N PRO A 75 -15.23 12.88 -1.34
CA PRO A 75 -16.34 12.17 -2.00
C PRO A 75 -15.99 10.83 -2.66
N LEU A 76 -14.78 10.69 -3.22
CA LEU A 76 -14.31 9.44 -3.83
C LEU A 76 -13.52 8.53 -2.86
N VAL A 77 -12.61 9.10 -2.07
CA VAL A 77 -11.69 8.33 -1.21
C VAL A 77 -12.42 7.65 -0.06
N ILE A 78 -13.51 8.23 0.46
CA ILE A 78 -14.32 7.63 1.52
C ILE A 78 -14.76 6.18 1.19
N HIS A 79 -15.05 5.90 -0.08
CA HIS A 79 -15.43 4.56 -0.52
C HIS A 79 -14.29 3.54 -0.40
N LEU A 80 -13.03 3.98 -0.45
CA LEU A 80 -11.87 3.12 -0.19
C LEU A 80 -11.60 3.02 1.31
N VAL A 81 -11.74 4.13 2.05
CA VAL A 81 -11.53 4.20 3.50
C VAL A 81 -12.42 3.20 4.25
N ARG A 82 -13.71 3.13 3.91
CA ARG A 82 -14.68 2.17 4.48
C ARG A 82 -14.34 0.69 4.21
N ARG A 83 -13.46 0.43 3.25
CA ARG A 83 -13.06 -0.92 2.83
C ARG A 83 -11.70 -1.34 3.39
N LEU A 84 -11.14 -0.55 4.29
CA LEU A 84 -9.83 -0.73 4.88
C LEU A 84 -9.92 -0.68 6.41
N LEU A 85 -8.98 -1.34 7.07
CA LEU A 85 -8.82 -1.33 8.52
C LEU A 85 -7.86 -0.22 8.93
N TRP A 86 -8.24 0.53 9.96
CA TRP A 86 -7.53 1.69 10.44
C TRP A 86 -7.16 1.54 11.91
N ALA A 87 -6.16 2.28 12.36
CA ALA A 87 -5.86 2.41 13.77
C ALA A 87 -5.36 3.81 14.09
N SER A 88 -5.58 4.25 15.34
CA SER A 88 -4.75 5.27 15.95
C SER A 88 -3.43 4.65 16.38
N PHE A 89 -2.34 5.40 16.24
CA PHE A 89 -1.00 4.98 16.63
C PHE A 89 -0.47 5.90 17.73
N GLY A 90 0.17 5.28 18.72
CA GLY A 90 0.89 5.99 19.78
C GLY A 90 2.30 6.40 19.36
N GLU A 91 3.02 7.07 20.26
CA GLU A 91 4.38 7.59 20.00
C GLU A 91 5.39 6.48 19.66
N ASN A 92 5.17 5.26 20.15
CA ASN A 92 6.02 4.11 19.87
C ASN A 92 5.69 3.39 18.55
N GLY A 93 4.79 3.95 17.73
CA GLY A 93 4.36 3.33 16.47
C GLY A 93 3.48 2.08 16.64
N ALA A 94 3.05 1.76 17.86
CA ALA A 94 2.09 0.68 18.10
C ALA A 94 0.64 1.18 17.93
N PRO A 95 -0.27 0.35 17.39
CA PRO A 95 -1.68 0.69 17.34
C PRO A 95 -2.27 0.76 18.75
N THR A 96 -2.98 1.84 19.07
CA THR A 96 -3.66 2.03 20.36
C THR A 96 -5.14 1.65 20.27
N THR A 97 -5.81 2.03 19.19
CA THR A 97 -7.22 1.66 18.92
C THR A 97 -7.35 1.26 17.47
N VAL A 98 -7.88 0.07 17.20
CA VAL A 98 -8.11 -0.45 15.85
C VAL A 98 -9.59 -0.36 15.52
N PHE A 99 -9.93 0.12 14.33
CA PHE A 99 -11.32 0.39 13.96
C PHE A 99 -11.56 0.29 12.46
N ARG A 100 -12.84 0.07 12.10
CA ARG A 100 -13.35 0.22 10.73
C ARG A 100 -14.24 1.44 10.62
N VAL A 101 -14.41 1.94 9.40
CA VAL A 101 -15.39 2.98 9.08
C VAL A 101 -16.63 2.33 8.48
N ALA A 102 -17.80 2.55 9.08
CA ALA A 102 -19.09 2.03 8.64
C ALA A 102 -19.67 2.82 7.45
N GLU A 103 -20.79 2.34 6.89
CA GLU A 103 -21.43 2.95 5.72
C GLU A 103 -22.00 4.35 5.97
N ASP A 104 -22.30 4.68 7.21
CA ASP A 104 -22.77 5.99 7.68
C ASP A 104 -21.63 6.89 8.17
N ASN A 105 -20.37 6.50 7.93
CA ASN A 105 -19.15 7.17 8.41
C ASN A 105 -18.93 7.13 9.93
N THR A 106 -19.69 6.32 10.67
CA THR A 106 -19.35 6.04 12.07
C THR A 106 -18.17 5.07 12.17
N PHE A 107 -17.52 5.04 13.32
CA PHE A 107 -16.41 4.12 13.59
C PHE A 107 -16.90 2.96 14.45
N ALA A 108 -16.37 1.77 14.17
CA ALA A 108 -16.67 0.59 14.98
C ALA A 108 -15.41 -0.21 15.30
N ASP A 109 -15.37 -0.77 16.50
CA ASP A 109 -14.34 -1.70 16.93
C ASP A 109 -14.57 -3.13 16.39
N VAL A 110 -13.79 -4.09 16.88
CA VAL A 110 -13.85 -5.49 16.44
C VAL A 110 -15.15 -6.20 16.85
N GLU A 111 -15.79 -5.74 17.93
CA GLU A 111 -17.07 -6.25 18.40
C GLU A 111 -18.25 -5.60 17.68
N GLY A 112 -17.98 -4.60 16.83
CA GLY A 112 -18.99 -3.83 16.13
C GLY A 112 -19.61 -2.73 16.99
N GLN A 113 -19.03 -2.43 18.15
CA GLN A 113 -19.47 -1.34 19.00
C GLN A 113 -19.03 0.00 18.41
N GLY A 114 -19.93 0.98 18.42
CA GLY A 114 -19.66 2.32 17.92
C GLY A 114 -18.65 3.05 18.82
N ILE A 115 -17.62 3.63 18.21
CA ILE A 115 -16.59 4.40 18.91
C ILE A 115 -16.49 5.82 18.35
N GLN A 116 -15.90 6.74 19.13
CA GLN A 116 -15.47 8.04 18.62
C GLN A 116 -14.16 7.90 17.84
N LEU A 117 -13.81 8.91 17.04
CA LEU A 117 -12.49 8.96 16.41
C LEU A 117 -11.43 8.97 17.53
N PRO A 118 -10.54 7.97 17.60
CA PRO A 118 -9.53 7.92 18.65
C PRO A 118 -8.48 9.03 18.48
N ASP A 119 -7.93 9.48 19.60
CA ASP A 119 -6.85 10.47 19.64
C ASP A 119 -5.55 9.92 19.01
N GLY A 120 -4.68 10.84 18.58
CA GLY A 120 -3.38 10.54 17.99
C GLY A 120 -3.38 10.59 16.46
N VAL A 121 -2.41 9.91 15.86
CA VAL A 121 -2.28 9.85 14.39
C VAL A 121 -2.94 8.58 13.85
N ILE A 122 -3.71 8.73 12.78
CA ILE A 122 -4.47 7.65 12.15
C ILE A 122 -3.65 7.05 11.01
N GLY A 123 -3.67 5.73 10.89
CA GLY A 123 -2.97 5.01 9.84
C GLY A 123 -3.68 3.74 9.40
N LEU A 124 -3.24 3.21 8.27
CA LEU A 124 -3.67 1.89 7.81
C LEU A 124 -2.96 0.80 8.60
N VAL A 125 -3.75 -0.17 9.05
CA VAL A 125 -3.23 -1.33 9.77
C VAL A 125 -2.56 -2.29 8.79
N HIS A 126 -1.31 -2.62 9.06
CA HIS A 126 -0.65 -3.79 8.51
C HIS A 126 -0.89 -4.98 9.46
N PRO A 127 -1.03 -6.23 8.97
CA PRO A 127 -1.24 -7.38 9.87
C PRO A 127 -0.12 -7.56 10.91
N ALA A 128 1.10 -7.11 10.62
CA ALA A 128 2.22 -7.10 11.57
C ALA A 128 1.99 -6.22 12.81
N HIS A 129 1.07 -5.25 12.74
CA HIS A 129 0.70 -4.39 13.88
C HIS A 129 -0.22 -5.11 14.88
N ILE A 130 -1.02 -6.09 14.41
CA ILE A 130 -2.12 -6.67 15.19
C ILE A 130 -2.17 -8.21 15.12
N PRO A 131 -1.05 -8.91 15.35
CA PRO A 131 -0.94 -10.35 15.12
C PRO A 131 -2.02 -11.16 15.85
N ASP A 132 -2.41 -10.73 17.05
CA ASP A 132 -3.37 -11.48 17.89
C ASP A 132 -4.83 -11.26 17.49
N SER A 133 -5.15 -10.16 16.80
CA SER A 133 -6.54 -9.79 16.46
C SER A 133 -6.85 -9.87 14.97
N ILE A 134 -5.87 -10.23 14.13
CA ILE A 134 -6.03 -10.29 12.67
C ILE A 134 -7.15 -11.24 12.23
N GLY A 135 -7.30 -12.37 12.92
CA GLY A 135 -8.35 -13.36 12.64
C GLY A 135 -9.75 -12.80 12.90
N ALA A 136 -9.92 -12.08 14.01
CA ALA A 136 -11.19 -11.45 14.38
C ALA A 136 -11.58 -10.36 13.38
N TRP A 137 -10.64 -9.46 13.04
CA TRP A 137 -10.89 -8.44 12.02
C TRP A 137 -11.17 -9.02 10.64
N SER A 138 -10.47 -10.09 10.26
CA SER A 138 -10.74 -10.79 9.00
C SER A 138 -12.15 -11.38 8.97
N GLN A 139 -12.64 -11.88 10.11
CA GLN A 139 -14.01 -12.37 10.24
C GLN A 139 -15.02 -11.22 10.10
N VAL A 140 -14.81 -10.10 10.80
CA VAL A 140 -15.65 -8.90 10.67
C VAL A 140 -15.77 -8.46 9.21
N PHE A 141 -14.65 -8.35 8.49
CA PHE A 141 -14.67 -7.93 7.08
C PHE A 141 -15.41 -8.93 6.18
N ARG A 142 -15.33 -10.24 6.47
CA ARG A 142 -16.11 -11.26 5.76
C ARG A 142 -17.61 -11.15 6.05
N ASP A 143 -17.99 -10.98 7.32
CA ASP A 143 -19.40 -10.93 7.74
C ASP A 143 -20.12 -9.72 7.15
N TYR A 144 -19.46 -8.56 7.14
CA TYR A 144 -19.95 -7.36 6.46
C TYR A 144 -19.72 -7.37 4.94
N LYS A 145 -19.17 -8.45 4.37
CA LYS A 145 -18.88 -8.63 2.93
C LYS A 145 -18.03 -7.48 2.35
N ILE A 146 -17.11 -6.96 3.15
CA ILE A 146 -16.22 -5.87 2.79
C ILE A 146 -15.05 -6.45 1.98
N LEU A 147 -15.10 -6.24 0.67
CA LEU A 147 -13.98 -6.57 -0.21
C LEU A 147 -12.89 -5.52 -0.06
N GLN A 148 -11.66 -5.89 0.30
CA GLN A 148 -10.58 -4.91 0.40
C GLN A 148 -10.05 -4.51 -0.98
N PRO A 149 -9.64 -3.24 -1.19
CA PRO A 149 -9.12 -2.78 -2.49
C PRO A 149 -7.71 -3.30 -2.81
N PHE A 150 -7.00 -3.82 -1.82
CA PHE A 150 -5.74 -4.55 -1.92
C PHE A 150 -5.67 -5.58 -0.77
N SER A 151 -4.72 -6.52 -0.81
CA SER A 151 -4.55 -7.49 0.28
C SER A 151 -3.99 -6.78 1.52
N GLN A 152 -4.87 -6.32 2.40
CA GLN A 152 -4.50 -5.73 3.69
C GLN A 152 -4.50 -6.81 4.76
N LEU A 153 -5.66 -7.37 5.11
CA LEU A 153 -5.75 -8.36 6.20
C LEU A 153 -5.18 -9.74 5.82
N GLY A 154 -5.15 -10.05 4.52
CA GLY A 154 -4.52 -11.25 3.98
C GLY A 154 -3.05 -11.06 3.59
N ARG A 155 -2.42 -9.94 3.98
CA ARG A 155 -1.01 -9.69 3.66
C ARG A 155 -0.12 -10.60 4.52
N LEU A 156 0.88 -11.19 3.89
CA LEU A 156 1.87 -12.01 4.60
C LEU A 156 2.68 -11.14 5.55
N VAL A 157 3.00 -11.69 6.72
CA VAL A 157 3.83 -11.03 7.73
C VAL A 157 5.13 -11.79 7.86
N TYR A 158 6.23 -11.07 7.68
CA TYR A 158 7.57 -11.56 7.93
C TYR A 158 8.04 -10.94 9.23
N ASN A 159 8.20 -11.77 10.27
CA ASN A 159 8.64 -11.30 11.57
C ASN A 159 10.17 -11.18 11.59
N ALA A 160 10.68 -10.03 12.04
CA ALA A 160 12.09 -9.83 12.29
C ALA A 160 12.58 -10.78 13.40
N MET A 161 13.71 -11.44 13.16
CA MET A 161 14.48 -12.12 14.20
C MET A 161 15.21 -11.06 15.06
N PRO A 162 15.58 -11.37 16.32
CA PRO A 162 16.29 -10.42 17.17
C PRO A 162 17.53 -9.80 16.52
N ASP A 163 18.33 -10.61 15.81
CA ASP A 163 19.54 -10.16 15.13
C ASP A 163 19.25 -9.33 13.86
N ASP A 164 18.01 -9.32 13.34
CA ASP A 164 17.64 -8.48 12.20
C ASP A 164 17.59 -7.00 12.61
N LEU A 165 17.26 -6.73 13.87
CA LEU A 165 16.97 -5.38 14.34
C LEU A 165 18.18 -4.47 14.24
N ASP A 166 19.39 -4.99 14.48
CA ASP A 166 20.66 -4.27 14.29
C ASP A 166 21.33 -4.56 12.93
N GLY A 167 20.62 -5.23 12.02
CA GLY A 167 21.06 -5.53 10.66
C GLY A 167 21.91 -6.80 10.52
N ARG A 168 22.47 -7.36 11.61
CA ARG A 168 23.40 -8.51 11.53
C ARG A 168 22.73 -9.77 10.97
N GLY A 169 21.46 -9.99 11.30
CA GLY A 169 20.69 -11.14 10.85
C GLY A 169 20.37 -11.11 9.35
N LEU A 170 20.43 -9.93 8.70
CA LEU A 170 20.09 -9.78 7.28
C LEU A 170 21.08 -10.47 6.34
N ALA A 171 22.28 -10.80 6.82
CA ALA A 171 23.26 -11.59 6.08
C ALA A 171 22.72 -12.95 5.63
N ARG A 172 21.66 -13.49 6.26
CA ARG A 172 21.02 -14.74 5.82
C ARG A 172 20.34 -14.66 4.45
N PHE A 173 20.05 -13.45 3.97
CA PHE A 173 19.44 -13.24 2.65
C PHE A 173 20.47 -13.13 1.52
N THR A 174 21.77 -13.07 1.84
CA THR A 174 22.82 -12.97 0.82
C THR A 174 23.13 -14.32 0.18
N GLY A 175 23.85 -14.29 -0.95
CA GLY A 175 24.20 -15.48 -1.74
C GLY A 175 23.07 -15.97 -2.65
N VAL A 176 21.93 -15.29 -2.65
CA VAL A 176 20.80 -15.57 -3.54
C VAL A 176 21.03 -14.89 -4.89
N THR A 177 20.95 -15.65 -5.97
CA THR A 177 21.13 -15.17 -7.34
C THR A 177 19.79 -14.97 -8.04
N ALA A 178 19.61 -13.81 -8.67
CA ALA A 178 18.42 -13.41 -9.40
C ALA A 178 18.81 -12.89 -10.79
N THR A 179 17.95 -13.06 -11.80
CA THR A 179 18.16 -12.37 -13.08
C THR A 179 18.12 -10.84 -12.89
N PRO A 180 18.75 -10.03 -13.75
CA PRO A 180 18.67 -8.57 -13.68
C PRO A 180 17.22 -8.03 -13.61
N SER A 181 16.31 -8.69 -14.33
CA SER A 181 14.88 -8.35 -14.34
C SER A 181 14.17 -8.65 -13.02
N GLN A 182 14.57 -9.73 -12.32
CA GLN A 182 14.05 -10.03 -10.99
C GLN A 182 14.56 -9.03 -9.96
N ALA A 183 15.87 -8.75 -9.94
CA ALA A 183 16.46 -7.77 -9.04
C ALA A 183 15.84 -6.37 -9.21
N LEU A 184 15.69 -5.90 -10.46
CA LEU A 184 15.10 -4.58 -10.73
C LEU A 184 13.59 -4.52 -10.54
N ARG A 185 12.90 -5.64 -10.32
CA ARG A 185 11.47 -5.62 -9.97
C ARG A 185 11.22 -4.89 -8.66
N LEU A 186 12.21 -4.89 -7.76
CA LEU A 186 12.17 -4.13 -6.52
C LEU A 186 11.96 -2.62 -6.76
N THR A 187 12.32 -2.08 -7.93
CA THR A 187 12.03 -0.67 -8.27
C THR A 187 10.53 -0.36 -8.33
N TYR A 188 9.71 -1.32 -8.73
CA TYR A 188 8.24 -1.19 -8.66
C TYR A 188 7.71 -1.21 -7.22
N ARG A 189 8.51 -1.70 -6.27
CA ARG A 189 8.21 -1.70 -4.82
C ARG A 189 8.78 -0.46 -4.10
N GLY A 190 9.53 0.38 -4.82
CA GLY A 190 10.06 1.65 -4.33
C GLY A 190 11.54 1.65 -4.01
N TRP A 191 12.27 0.62 -4.40
CA TRP A 191 13.73 0.63 -4.37
C TRP A 191 14.27 1.52 -5.48
N GLU A 192 15.35 2.23 -5.22
CA GLU A 192 15.96 3.18 -6.15
C GLU A 192 17.36 2.69 -6.52
N PRO A 193 17.67 2.52 -7.82
CA PRO A 193 19.04 2.25 -8.25
C PRO A 193 19.92 3.46 -7.95
N GLY A 194 20.98 3.25 -7.18
CA GLY A 194 21.98 4.28 -6.87
C GLY A 194 23.34 3.87 -7.40
N TRP A 195 24.18 4.82 -7.84
CA TRP A 195 25.57 4.55 -8.27
C TRP A 195 26.49 4.32 -7.06
N GLU A 196 26.02 3.47 -6.16
CA GLU A 196 26.64 3.04 -4.94
C GLU A 196 26.34 1.55 -4.80
N ASN A 197 27.36 0.73 -4.95
CA ASN A 197 27.28 -0.72 -4.82
C ASN A 197 28.39 -1.19 -3.86
N PRO A 198 28.05 -1.64 -2.65
CA PRO A 198 29.04 -2.02 -1.64
C PRO A 198 29.78 -3.32 -1.97
N ALA A 199 29.24 -4.15 -2.88
CA ALA A 199 29.79 -5.46 -3.20
C ALA A 199 30.62 -5.51 -4.49
N SER A 200 30.35 -4.62 -5.45
CA SER A 200 31.01 -4.62 -6.76
C SER A 200 30.90 -3.25 -7.43
N TRP A 201 31.26 -3.15 -8.71
CA TRP A 201 31.02 -1.98 -9.54
C TRP A 201 29.52 -1.79 -9.85
N GLY A 202 29.15 -0.60 -10.34
CA GLY A 202 27.81 -0.32 -10.82
C GLY A 202 26.82 0.09 -9.73
N GLN A 203 25.53 -0.19 -9.97
CA GLN A 203 24.41 0.21 -9.13
C GLN A 203 24.05 -0.85 -8.10
N GLY A 204 23.89 -0.41 -6.85
CA GLY A 204 23.13 -1.12 -5.83
C GLY A 204 21.66 -0.66 -5.83
N LEU A 205 20.85 -1.26 -4.97
CA LEU A 205 19.45 -0.88 -4.77
C LEU A 205 19.25 -0.31 -3.37
N LEU A 206 18.83 0.95 -3.30
CA LEU A 206 18.57 1.66 -2.05
C LEU A 206 17.08 1.67 -1.74
N TYR A 207 16.70 1.43 -0.49
CA TYR A 207 15.35 1.64 0.00
C TYR A 207 15.36 2.50 1.25
N GLN A 208 14.59 3.60 1.22
CA GLN A 208 14.40 4.45 2.39
C GLN A 208 13.28 3.87 3.27
N LEU A 209 13.63 3.45 4.49
CA LEU A 209 12.69 2.83 5.44
C LEU A 209 12.01 3.87 6.35
N SER A 210 12.72 4.93 6.72
CA SER A 210 12.25 6.08 7.50
C SER A 210 13.05 7.32 7.11
N ASP A 211 12.88 8.46 7.80
CA ASP A 211 13.68 9.67 7.51
C ASP A 211 15.18 9.48 7.79
N SER A 212 15.55 8.56 8.68
CA SER A 212 16.94 8.31 9.10
C SER A 212 17.47 6.94 8.70
N VAL A 213 16.62 5.95 8.46
CA VAL A 213 17.04 4.56 8.22
C VAL A 213 16.82 4.18 6.76
N SER A 214 17.84 3.60 6.14
CA SER A 214 17.76 3.03 4.79
C SER A 214 18.49 1.70 4.70
N VAL A 215 18.21 0.94 3.63
CA VAL A 215 18.90 -0.32 3.30
C VAL A 215 19.49 -0.20 1.91
N LEU A 216 20.77 -0.52 1.77
CA LEU A 216 21.43 -0.65 0.48
C LEU A 216 21.74 -2.13 0.20
N LEU A 217 21.31 -2.62 -0.95
CA LEU A 217 21.66 -3.94 -1.45
C LEU A 217 22.91 -3.86 -2.32
N GLY A 218 23.92 -4.67 -1.99
CA GLY A 218 25.07 -4.93 -2.83
C GLY A 218 24.80 -6.05 -3.81
N LEU A 219 25.05 -5.79 -5.10
CA LEU A 219 24.80 -6.74 -6.18
C LEU A 219 26.11 -7.14 -6.86
N GLU A 220 26.32 -8.43 -7.08
CA GLU A 220 27.50 -8.96 -7.76
C GLU A 220 27.08 -9.77 -9.00
N PRO A 221 27.66 -9.54 -10.19
CA PRO A 221 28.80 -8.68 -10.46
C PRO A 221 28.47 -7.18 -10.57
N GLY A 222 27.21 -6.77 -10.44
CA GLY A 222 26.76 -5.38 -10.54
C GLY A 222 26.11 -5.05 -11.89
N MET A 223 25.34 -3.96 -11.92
CA MET A 223 24.61 -3.46 -13.11
C MET A 223 24.92 -1.99 -13.38
N GLY A 224 24.97 -1.59 -14.66
CA GLY A 224 25.18 -0.20 -15.08
C GLY A 224 23.89 0.48 -15.56
N THR A 225 24.03 1.61 -16.27
CA THR A 225 22.89 2.37 -16.84
C THR A 225 22.29 1.77 -18.12
N GLY A 226 22.76 0.58 -18.55
CA GLY A 226 22.27 -0.13 -19.73
C GLY A 226 20.88 -0.74 -19.50
N SER A 227 20.24 -1.21 -20.58
CA SER A 227 19.01 -1.97 -20.46
C SER A 227 19.28 -3.25 -19.64
N PRO A 228 18.48 -3.57 -18.62
CA PRO A 228 18.66 -4.81 -17.87
C PRO A 228 18.39 -6.07 -18.70
N TYR A 229 17.81 -5.90 -19.89
CA TYR A 229 17.60 -6.96 -20.86
C TYR A 229 18.81 -7.16 -21.81
N ASP A 230 19.81 -6.27 -21.76
CA ASP A 230 20.97 -6.28 -22.65
C ASP A 230 22.18 -6.97 -21.99
N GLY A 231 22.04 -8.27 -21.74
CA GLY A 231 23.19 -9.16 -21.49
C GLY A 231 23.91 -8.99 -20.14
N TYR A 232 23.30 -8.32 -19.16
CA TYR A 232 23.81 -8.39 -17.78
C TYR A 232 23.72 -9.85 -17.28
N PRO A 233 24.79 -10.37 -16.65
CA PRO A 233 24.72 -11.66 -15.99
C PRO A 233 23.76 -11.61 -14.80
N ASP A 234 23.36 -12.79 -14.32
CA ASP A 234 22.57 -12.88 -13.11
C ASP A 234 23.31 -12.23 -11.92
N GLN A 235 22.53 -11.60 -11.05
CA GLN A 235 22.98 -10.79 -9.93
C GLN A 235 22.80 -11.56 -8.63
N THR A 236 23.89 -11.77 -7.92
CA THR A 236 23.89 -12.29 -6.56
C THR A 236 23.72 -11.14 -5.59
N LEU A 237 22.77 -11.27 -4.66
CA LEU A 237 22.66 -10.38 -3.51
C LEU A 237 23.84 -10.65 -2.58
N ALA A 238 24.85 -9.79 -2.62
CA ALA A 238 26.12 -9.99 -1.93
C ALA A 238 26.14 -9.32 -0.54
N SER A 239 25.45 -8.20 -0.36
CA SER A 239 25.28 -7.56 0.94
C SER A 239 23.91 -6.92 1.12
N VAL A 240 23.51 -6.76 2.39
CA VAL A 240 22.31 -6.04 2.80
C VAL A 240 22.73 -5.11 3.95
N ASP A 241 22.93 -3.84 3.63
CA ASP A 241 23.54 -2.88 4.55
C ASP A 241 22.49 -1.91 5.09
N VAL A 242 22.17 -2.01 6.38
CA VAL A 242 21.34 -1.03 7.10
C VAL A 242 22.17 0.21 7.42
N ARG A 243 21.61 1.39 7.17
CA ARG A 243 22.32 2.69 7.28
C ARG A 243 21.52 3.70 8.07
N GLY A 244 22.24 4.62 8.74
CA GLY A 244 21.71 5.78 9.45
C GLY A 244 21.02 5.48 10.80
N GLY A 245 20.61 4.24 11.04
CA GLY A 245 20.02 3.79 12.30
C GLY A 245 19.81 2.27 12.31
N THR A 246 18.79 1.80 13.02
CA THR A 246 18.49 0.36 13.16
C THR A 246 17.06 0.04 12.71
N LEU A 247 16.77 -1.22 12.37
CA LEU A 247 15.40 -1.62 12.03
C LEU A 247 14.45 -1.56 13.24
N ALA A 248 14.97 -1.49 14.47
CA ALA A 248 14.16 -1.29 15.67
C ALA A 248 13.48 0.10 15.70
N GLU A 249 14.01 1.07 14.97
CA GLU A 249 13.47 2.44 14.86
C GLU A 249 12.46 2.57 13.71
N VAL A 250 12.23 1.50 12.96
CA VAL A 250 11.39 1.48 11.76
C VAL A 250 10.04 0.84 12.08
N ASP A 251 8.96 1.36 11.48
CA ASP A 251 7.62 0.77 11.62
C ASP A 251 7.62 -0.71 11.22
N ARG A 252 6.96 -1.54 12.05
CA ARG A 252 6.90 -2.99 11.86
C ARG A 252 6.33 -3.42 10.52
N ALA A 253 5.43 -2.63 9.92
CA ALA A 253 4.94 -2.86 8.57
C ALA A 253 6.09 -2.75 7.57
N THR A 254 6.84 -1.66 7.60
CA THR A 254 7.97 -1.43 6.70
C THR A 254 9.05 -2.51 6.86
N VAL A 255 9.33 -2.95 8.08
CA VAL A 255 10.28 -4.06 8.33
C VAL A 255 9.77 -5.37 7.75
N SER A 256 8.50 -5.72 7.97
CA SER A 256 7.90 -6.92 7.37
C SER A 256 7.98 -6.92 5.85
N GLU A 257 7.82 -5.75 5.23
CA GLU A 257 7.87 -5.58 3.78
C GLU A 257 9.29 -5.64 3.23
N LEU A 258 10.27 -5.08 3.94
CA LEU A 258 11.68 -5.28 3.64
C LEU A 258 12.02 -6.78 3.64
N LEU A 259 11.63 -7.51 4.69
CA LEU A 259 11.91 -8.94 4.80
C LEU A 259 11.21 -9.75 3.70
N ALA A 260 10.00 -9.35 3.28
CA ALA A 260 9.33 -9.94 2.14
C ALA A 260 10.13 -9.72 0.84
N ASP A 261 10.59 -8.50 0.60
CA ASP A 261 11.39 -8.14 -0.59
C ASP A 261 12.71 -8.92 -0.64
N LEU A 262 13.39 -9.08 0.51
CA LEU A 262 14.63 -9.85 0.61
C LEU A 262 14.39 -11.36 0.43
N THR A 263 13.29 -11.89 0.98
CA THR A 263 12.91 -13.31 0.80
C THR A 263 12.60 -13.62 -0.66
N ASP A 264 11.88 -12.71 -1.33
CA ASP A 264 11.43 -12.86 -2.71
C ASP A 264 12.46 -12.38 -3.76
N PHE A 265 13.71 -12.07 -3.35
CA PHE A 265 14.69 -11.41 -4.23
C PHE A 265 14.90 -12.11 -5.58
N ALA A 266 14.90 -13.45 -5.60
CA ALA A 266 15.04 -14.28 -6.80
C ALA A 266 13.73 -14.83 -7.39
N SER A 267 12.57 -14.31 -6.96
CA SER A 267 11.24 -14.76 -7.43
C SER A 267 10.69 -13.94 -8.59
#